data_AF-A0A1B0CQS7-F1
#
_entry.id   AF-A0A1B0CQS7-F1
#
_cell.length_a   1.000
_cell.length_b   1.000
_cell.length_c   1.000
_cell.angle_alpha   90.00
_cell.angle_beta   90.00
_cell.angle_gamma   90.00
#
_symmetry.space_group_name_H-M   'P 1'
#
loop_
_entity.id
_entity.type
_entity.pdbx_description
1 polymer ?
#
loop_
_entity_poly.entity_id
_entity_poly.type
_entity_poly.pdbx_seq_one_letter_code
_entity_poly.pdbx_strand_id
1 'polypeptide(L)'
;MQDESILTETMFLDFQMSHWGSPGVDLIPIFYAMGNAECRKRRGEILFAYHEALEGYMKRLGCLTKCPSLLELNGDLLKMGAVEVVWGITFLPFFYPFFANLDMSAVEDPTPEAMNKIRKIMYSDKDVNEALREILLNLLYRGVLY
;
A
#
# COMPACT_ATOMS: atom_id res chain seq x y z
N MET A 1 9.25 -9.59 33.48
CA MET A 1 10.01 -9.17 32.29
C MET A 1 9.61 -10.09 31.18
N GLN A 2 8.78 -9.59 30.26
CA GLN A 2 8.25 -10.35 29.14
C GLN A 2 9.33 -10.31 28.05
N ASP A 3 9.76 -11.48 27.61
CA ASP A 3 10.79 -11.66 26.59
C ASP A 3 10.28 -11.04 25.28
N GLU A 4 10.83 -9.90 24.85
CA GLU A 4 10.55 -9.35 23.53
C GLU A 4 11.09 -10.35 22.50
N SER A 5 10.21 -11.09 21.84
CA SER A 5 10.63 -12.06 20.82
C SER A 5 11.32 -11.29 19.69
N ILE A 6 12.64 -11.40 19.61
CA ILE A 6 13.42 -10.80 18.52
C ILE A 6 12.99 -11.50 17.23
N LEU A 7 12.39 -10.76 16.31
CA LEU A 7 12.04 -11.26 14.99
C LEU A 7 13.32 -11.65 14.26
N THR A 8 13.57 -12.95 14.10
CA THR A 8 14.84 -13.45 13.53
C THR A 8 14.84 -13.54 12.02
N GLU A 9 13.69 -13.86 11.41
CA GLU A 9 13.56 -14.09 9.97
C GLU A 9 12.18 -13.67 9.46
N THR A 10 12.14 -13.16 8.23
CA THR A 10 10.91 -12.84 7.50
C THR A 10 11.02 -13.33 6.07
N MET A 11 9.89 -13.76 5.50
CA MET A 11 9.80 -14.17 4.10
C MET A 11 8.51 -13.66 3.47
N PHE A 12 8.54 -13.36 2.18
CA PHE A 12 7.34 -13.10 1.40
C PHE A 12 6.62 -14.40 1.07
N LEU A 13 5.30 -14.37 1.17
CA LEU A 13 4.39 -15.48 0.84
C LEU A 13 3.39 -15.01 -0.23
N ASP A 14 2.66 -15.95 -0.82
CA ASP A 14 1.53 -15.68 -1.73
C ASP A 14 1.83 -14.85 -2.99
N PHE A 15 2.66 -15.39 -3.89
CA PHE A 15 3.04 -14.79 -5.18
C PHE A 15 1.96 -14.83 -6.28
N GLN A 16 0.70 -15.08 -5.92
CA GLN A 16 -0.41 -15.28 -6.86
C GLN A 16 -0.79 -14.03 -7.69
N MET A 17 -0.40 -12.84 -7.23
CA MET A 17 -0.60 -11.56 -7.94
C MET A 17 0.70 -10.93 -8.45
N SER A 18 1.82 -11.63 -8.31
CA SER A 18 3.11 -11.15 -8.80
C SER A 18 3.13 -11.12 -10.32
N HIS A 19 3.54 -9.99 -10.89
CA HIS A 19 3.70 -9.82 -12.32
C HIS A 19 4.86 -8.89 -12.64
N TRP A 20 5.35 -8.96 -13.87
CA TRP A 20 6.37 -8.05 -14.35
C TRP A 20 5.76 -6.68 -14.67
N GLY A 21 6.22 -5.63 -14.00
CA GLY A 21 5.61 -4.32 -14.16
C GLY A 21 6.40 -3.17 -13.52
N SER A 22 5.70 -2.06 -13.34
CA SER A 22 6.22 -0.88 -12.66
C SER A 22 6.55 -1.22 -11.19
N PRO A 23 7.71 -0.78 -10.65
CA PRO A 23 8.02 -0.86 -9.23
C PRO A 23 6.96 -0.21 -8.31
N GLY A 24 6.16 0.72 -8.84
CA GLY A 24 5.04 1.31 -8.12
C GLY A 24 3.96 0.30 -7.73
N VAL A 25 3.83 -0.81 -8.47
CA VAL A 25 2.94 -1.93 -8.13
C VAL A 25 3.36 -2.59 -6.81
N ASP A 26 4.65 -2.68 -6.54
CA ASP A 26 5.18 -3.25 -5.30
C ASP A 26 5.15 -2.21 -4.16
N LEU A 27 5.50 -0.95 -4.47
CA LEU A 27 5.65 0.13 -3.50
C LEU A 27 4.32 0.67 -2.96
N ILE A 28 3.28 0.79 -3.78
CA ILE A 28 1.98 1.31 -3.32
C ILE A 28 1.40 0.41 -2.20
N PRO A 29 1.30 -0.93 -2.35
CA PRO A 29 0.87 -1.82 -1.27
C PRO A 29 1.72 -1.69 0.00
N ILE A 30 3.04 -1.45 -0.12
CA ILE A 30 3.90 -1.19 1.06
C ILE A 30 3.40 0.03 1.84
N PHE A 31 2.96 1.09 1.16
CA PHE A 31 2.49 2.30 1.82
C PHE A 31 1.10 2.21 2.45
N TYR A 32 0.23 1.32 1.92
CA TYR A 32 -1.18 1.29 2.31
C TYR A 32 -1.62 0.01 3.03
N ALA A 33 -1.06 -1.15 2.69
CA ALA A 33 -1.46 -2.44 3.26
C ALA A 33 -0.48 -2.94 4.31
N MET A 34 0.82 -2.86 4.04
CA MET A 34 1.85 -3.38 4.95
C MET A 34 2.33 -2.33 5.95
N GLY A 35 2.44 -1.08 5.49
CA GLY A 35 2.87 0.06 6.29
C GLY A 35 1.72 0.79 6.97
N ASN A 36 2.08 1.76 7.80
CA ASN A 36 1.14 2.63 8.50
C ASN A 36 1.29 4.09 8.05
N ALA A 37 0.60 5.02 8.74
CA ALA A 37 0.70 6.44 8.43
C ALA A 37 2.14 6.97 8.51
N GLU A 38 2.95 6.47 9.44
CA GLU A 38 4.36 6.87 9.56
C GLU A 38 5.19 6.40 8.37
N CYS A 39 4.95 5.19 7.85
CA CYS A 39 5.57 4.72 6.61
C CYS A 39 5.26 5.65 5.42
N ARG A 40 4.03 6.18 5.34
CA ARG A 40 3.64 7.15 4.29
C ARG A 40 4.32 8.49 4.47
N LYS A 41 4.48 8.98 5.71
CA LYS A 41 5.23 10.21 6.00
C LYS A 41 6.71 10.07 5.64
N ARG A 42 7.29 8.91 5.91
CA ARG A 42 8.69 8.54 5.60
C ARG A 42 8.85 7.89 4.23
N ARG A 43 7.92 8.14 3.30
CA ARG A 43 7.90 7.53 1.96
C ARG A 43 9.25 7.62 1.23
N GLY A 44 9.95 8.74 1.35
CA GLY A 44 11.26 8.94 0.73
C GLY A 44 12.32 7.95 1.25
N GLU A 45 12.31 7.66 2.55
CA GLU A 45 13.23 6.69 3.17
C GLU A 45 12.89 5.25 2.74
N ILE A 46 11.60 4.91 2.69
CA ILE A 46 11.16 3.60 2.20
C ILE A 46 11.54 3.41 0.73
N LEU A 47 11.37 4.45 -0.09
CA LEU A 47 11.77 4.41 -1.48
C LEU A 47 13.28 4.26 -1.65
N PHE A 48 14.06 4.92 -0.80
CA PHE A 48 15.52 4.77 -0.78
C PHE A 48 15.93 3.34 -0.42
N ALA A 49 15.37 2.77 0.65
CA ALA A 49 15.63 1.39 1.04
C ALA A 49 15.22 0.38 -0.04
N TYR A 50 14.08 0.60 -0.70
CA TYR A 50 13.63 -0.23 -1.82
C TYR A 50 14.61 -0.15 -3.01
N HIS A 51 15.07 1.05 -3.35
CA HIS A 51 16.04 1.25 -4.44
C HIS A 51 17.37 0.56 -4.14
N GLU A 52 17.91 0.68 -2.92
CA GLU A 52 19.15 -0.01 -2.53
C GLU A 52 19.00 -1.54 -2.63
N ALA A 53 17.88 -2.07 -2.14
CA ALA A 53 17.59 -3.49 -2.24
C ALA A 53 17.50 -3.92 -3.71
N LEU A 54 16.71 -3.21 -4.53
CA LEU A 54 16.53 -3.49 -5.96
C LEU A 54 17.87 -3.48 -6.71
N GLU A 55 18.68 -2.45 -6.51
CA GLU A 55 19.99 -2.33 -7.14
C GLU A 55 20.92 -3.50 -6.74
N GLY A 56 20.93 -3.85 -5.45
CA GLY A 56 21.67 -5.00 -4.93
C GLY A 56 21.22 -6.32 -5.55
N TYR A 57 19.91 -6.56 -5.66
CA TYR A 57 19.36 -7.76 -6.29
C TYR A 57 19.65 -7.82 -7.79
N MET A 58 19.48 -6.72 -8.53
CA MET A 58 19.80 -6.68 -9.96
C MET A 58 21.27 -7.00 -10.24
N LYS A 59 22.19 -6.46 -9.42
CA LYS A 59 23.62 -6.78 -9.51
C LYS A 59 23.89 -8.26 -9.28
N ARG A 60 23.28 -8.86 -8.25
CA ARG A 60 23.44 -10.29 -7.91
C ARG A 60 22.89 -11.22 -8.99
N LEU A 61 21.82 -10.81 -9.67
CA LEU A 61 21.23 -11.57 -10.78
C LEU A 61 21.99 -11.38 -12.11
N GLY A 62 22.99 -10.48 -12.16
CA GLY A 62 23.72 -10.19 -13.39
C GLY A 62 22.87 -9.47 -14.44
N CYS A 63 21.87 -8.69 -14.02
CA CYS A 63 21.04 -7.93 -14.95
C CYS A 63 21.91 -6.97 -15.77
N LEU A 64 21.76 -7.00 -17.09
CA LEU A 64 22.46 -6.08 -18.00
C LEU A 64 21.79 -4.71 -18.09
N THR A 65 20.54 -4.61 -17.65
CA THR A 65 19.79 -3.36 -17.61
C THR A 65 20.20 -2.52 -16.41
N LYS A 66 20.20 -1.19 -16.60
CA LYS A 66 20.46 -0.26 -15.50
C LYS A 66 19.27 -0.26 -14.53
N CYS A 67 19.56 -0.27 -13.23
CA CYS A 67 18.56 -0.04 -12.19
C CYS A 67 17.93 1.37 -12.38
N PRO A 68 16.59 1.51 -12.29
CA PRO A 68 15.96 2.83 -12.31
C PRO A 68 16.51 3.68 -11.18
N SER A 69 16.82 4.94 -11.46
CA SER A 69 17.23 5.91 -10.45
C SER A 69 16.08 6.26 -9.49
N LEU A 70 16.41 6.80 -8.32
CA LEU A 70 15.42 7.30 -7.37
C LEU A 70 14.46 8.33 -7.98
N LEU A 71 14.94 9.17 -8.91
CA LEU A 71 14.11 10.14 -9.61
C LEU A 71 13.11 9.44 -10.54
N GLU A 72 13.57 8.42 -11.28
CA GLU A 72 12.71 7.62 -12.16
C GLU A 72 11.65 6.86 -11.35
N LEU A 73 12.02 6.27 -10.21
CA LEU A 73 11.08 5.61 -9.31
C LEU A 73 10.03 6.57 -8.74
N ASN A 74 10.42 7.77 -8.32
CA ASN A 74 9.47 8.80 -7.88
C ASN A 74 8.51 9.21 -9.02
N GLY A 75 9.05 9.42 -10.22
CA GLY A 75 8.26 9.75 -11.39
C GLY A 75 7.26 8.65 -11.76
N ASP A 76 7.68 7.39 -11.64
CA ASP A 76 6.83 6.23 -11.87
C ASP A 76 5.67 6.15 -10.86
N LEU A 77 5.96 6.36 -9.58
CA LEU A 77 4.94 6.45 -8.52
C LEU A 77 3.93 7.59 -8.77
N LEU A 78 4.37 8.74 -9.28
CA LEU A 78 3.46 9.84 -9.63
C LEU A 78 2.53 9.47 -10.79
N LYS A 79 3.04 8.77 -11.82
CA LYS A 79 2.22 8.25 -12.93
C LYS A 79 1.17 7.24 -12.45
N MET A 80 1.48 6.50 -11.39
CA MET A 80 0.57 5.57 -10.73
C MET A 80 -0.40 6.24 -9.74
N GLY A 81 -0.52 7.57 -9.73
CA GLY A 81 -1.40 8.28 -8.80
C GLY A 81 -2.84 7.77 -8.76
N ALA A 82 -3.43 7.40 -9.89
CA ALA A 82 -4.77 6.81 -9.92
C ALA A 82 -4.86 5.46 -9.20
N VAL A 83 -3.81 4.63 -9.30
CA VAL A 83 -3.71 3.37 -8.55
C VAL A 83 -3.54 3.66 -7.07
N GLU A 84 -2.74 4.67 -6.72
CA GLU A 84 -2.56 5.13 -5.34
C GLU A 84 -3.88 5.61 -4.71
N VAL A 85 -4.73 6.31 -5.48
CA VAL A 85 -6.10 6.68 -5.08
C VAL A 85 -6.93 5.44 -4.77
N VAL A 86 -6.91 4.43 -5.64
CA VAL A 86 -7.66 3.18 -5.42
C VAL A 86 -7.17 2.46 -4.16
N TRP A 87 -5.87 2.39 -3.93
CA TRP A 87 -5.32 1.80 -2.71
C TRP A 87 -5.69 2.59 -1.45
N GLY A 88 -5.55 3.92 -1.49
CA GLY A 88 -5.83 4.77 -0.34
C GLY A 88 -7.30 4.86 0.03
N ILE A 89 -8.20 4.88 -0.94
CA ILE A 89 -9.64 5.05 -0.69
C ILE A 89 -10.32 3.68 -0.55
N THR A 90 -10.05 2.75 -1.46
CA THR A 90 -10.80 1.50 -1.55
C THR A 90 -10.16 0.40 -0.71
N PHE A 91 -8.86 0.15 -0.82
CA PHE A 91 -8.23 -1.01 -0.16
C PHE A 91 -7.83 -0.73 1.29
N LEU A 92 -7.38 0.47 1.62
CA LEU A 92 -6.93 0.81 2.97
C LEU A 92 -7.95 0.45 4.09
N PRO A 93 -9.27 0.73 3.95
CA PRO A 93 -10.24 0.39 4.99
C PRO A 93 -10.31 -1.11 5.33
N PHE A 94 -9.95 -1.99 4.40
CA PHE A 94 -9.92 -3.44 4.64
C PHE A 94 -8.86 -3.86 5.67
N PHE A 95 -7.88 -3.00 5.95
CA PHE A 95 -6.81 -3.26 6.91
C PHE A 95 -7.09 -2.69 8.30
N TYR A 96 -8.30 -2.15 8.55
CA TYR A 96 -8.70 -1.61 9.85
C TYR A 96 -9.44 -2.65 10.71
N PRO A 97 -9.44 -2.50 12.05
CA PRO A 97 -9.97 -3.51 12.97
C PRO A 97 -11.44 -3.87 12.76
N PHE A 98 -12.27 -2.95 12.27
CA PHE A 98 -13.68 -3.25 11.99
C PHE A 98 -13.83 -4.33 10.91
N PHE A 99 -12.87 -4.43 9.98
CA PHE A 99 -12.92 -5.36 8.86
C PHE A 99 -12.91 -6.82 9.35
N ALA A 100 -12.15 -7.12 10.40
CA ALA A 100 -12.11 -8.45 11.02
C ALA A 100 -13.46 -8.90 11.60
N ASN A 101 -14.37 -7.96 11.85
CA ASN A 101 -15.71 -8.23 12.38
C ASN A 101 -16.81 -8.13 11.31
N LEU A 102 -16.45 -7.92 10.04
CA LEU A 102 -17.42 -7.95 8.96
C LEU A 102 -17.89 -9.38 8.71
N ASP A 103 -19.19 -9.50 8.43
CA ASP A 103 -19.76 -10.74 7.95
C ASP A 103 -19.24 -11.02 6.54
N MET A 104 -18.26 -11.93 6.43
CA MET A 104 -17.62 -12.26 5.16
C MET A 104 -18.57 -12.94 4.18
N SER A 105 -19.68 -13.54 4.65
CA SER A 105 -20.71 -14.09 3.76
C SER A 105 -21.36 -12.99 2.89
N ALA A 106 -21.43 -11.77 3.41
CA ALA A 106 -21.91 -10.60 2.68
C ALA A 106 -20.91 -10.08 1.63
N VAL A 107 -19.65 -10.53 1.68
CA VAL A 107 -18.62 -10.25 0.68
C VAL A 107 -18.61 -11.34 -0.41
N GLU A 108 -18.89 -12.59 -0.04
CA GLU A 108 -18.95 -13.74 -0.95
C GLU A 108 -20.18 -13.70 -1.89
N ASP A 109 -21.35 -13.29 -1.40
CA ASP A 109 -22.56 -13.06 -2.21
C ASP A 109 -23.04 -11.60 -2.09
N PRO A 110 -22.42 -10.68 -2.86
CA PRO A 110 -22.61 -9.24 -2.65
C PRO A 110 -23.94 -8.75 -3.23
N THR A 111 -24.96 -8.64 -2.38
CA THR A 111 -26.18 -7.88 -2.71
C THR A 111 -25.93 -6.36 -2.61
N PRO A 112 -26.67 -5.51 -3.36
CA PRO A 112 -26.56 -4.07 -3.23
C PRO A 112 -26.77 -3.56 -1.79
N GLU A 113 -27.69 -4.16 -1.04
CA GLU A 113 -27.97 -3.83 0.36
C GLU A 113 -26.79 -4.18 1.27
N ALA A 114 -26.20 -5.36 1.08
CA ALA A 114 -25.02 -5.82 1.82
C ALA A 114 -23.81 -4.90 1.57
N MET A 115 -23.54 -4.58 0.31
CA MET A 115 -22.45 -3.68 -0.08
C MET A 115 -22.64 -2.26 0.47
N ASN A 116 -23.87 -1.74 0.47
CA ASN A 116 -24.17 -0.44 1.07
C ASN A 116 -23.94 -0.44 2.59
N LYS A 117 -24.29 -1.53 3.28
CA LYS A 117 -24.02 -1.68 4.71
C LYS A 117 -22.51 -1.71 5.00
N ILE A 118 -21.75 -2.51 4.24
CA ILE A 118 -20.29 -2.59 4.35
C ILE A 118 -19.66 -1.22 4.12
N ARG A 119 -20.03 -0.53 3.03
CA ARG A 119 -19.56 0.82 2.73
C ARG A 119 -19.85 1.79 3.87
N LYS A 120 -21.07 1.74 4.42
CA LYS A 120 -21.45 2.62 5.53
C LYS A 120 -20.59 2.36 6.76
N ILE A 121 -20.29 1.11 7.09
CA ILE A 121 -19.41 0.75 8.22
C ILE A 121 -17.99 1.28 7.95
N MET A 122 -17.42 0.94 6.79
CA MET A 122 -16.05 1.33 6.40
C MET A 122 -15.81 2.84 6.52
N TYR A 123 -16.69 3.65 5.91
CA TYR A 123 -16.49 5.10 5.82
C TYR A 123 -17.17 5.89 6.94
N SER A 124 -17.81 5.24 7.91
CA SER A 124 -18.24 5.89 9.16
C SER A 124 -17.22 5.74 10.29
N ASP A 125 -16.20 4.90 10.09
CA ASP A 125 -15.12 4.71 11.06
C ASP A 125 -14.26 5.99 11.17
N LYS A 126 -13.92 6.38 12.40
CA LYS A 126 -13.22 7.64 12.65
C LYS A 126 -11.77 7.58 12.19
N ASP A 127 -11.10 6.45 12.41
CA ASP A 127 -9.69 6.30 12.11
C ASP A 127 -9.50 6.19 10.59
N VAL A 128 -10.41 5.49 9.90
CA VAL A 128 -10.46 5.50 8.42
C VAL A 128 -10.63 6.92 7.90
N ASN A 129 -11.60 7.68 8.43
CA ASN A 129 -11.84 9.06 7.96
C ASN A 129 -10.63 9.98 8.20
N GLU A 130 -9.95 9.85 9.34
CA GLU A 130 -8.73 10.60 9.63
C GLU A 130 -7.61 10.26 8.64
N ALA A 131 -7.38 8.97 8.39
CA ALA A 131 -6.40 8.52 7.42
C ALA A 131 -6.73 8.99 6.00
N LEU A 132 -8.00 8.88 5.58
CA LEU A 132 -8.45 9.35 4.27
C LEU A 132 -8.25 10.86 4.12
N ARG A 133 -8.49 11.66 5.17
CA ARG A 133 -8.24 13.10 5.12
C ARG A 133 -6.77 13.42 4.86
N GLU A 134 -5.85 12.75 5.57
CA GLU A 134 -4.41 12.91 5.35
C GLU A 134 -4.01 12.49 3.93
N ILE A 135 -4.50 11.34 3.47
CA ILE A 135 -4.18 10.78 2.15
C ILE A 135 -4.70 11.67 1.03
N LEU A 136 -5.97 12.09 1.09
CA LEU A 136 -6.59 12.93 0.07
C LEU A 136 -5.89 14.29 -0.02
N LEU A 137 -5.50 14.89 1.11
CA LEU A 137 -4.71 16.12 1.10
C LEU A 137 -3.34 15.90 0.47
N ASN A 138 -2.63 14.81 0.80
CA ASN A 138 -1.34 14.50 0.19
C ASN A 138 -1.45 14.29 -1.34
N LEU A 139 -2.46 13.53 -1.78
CA LEU A 139 -2.71 13.28 -3.20
C LEU A 139 -3.08 14.58 -3.94
N LEU A 140 -3.86 15.46 -3.32
CA LEU A 140 -4.15 16.79 -3.85
C LEU A 140 -2.88 17.64 -3.99
N TYR A 141 -2.04 17.72 -2.95
CA TYR A 141 -0.80 18.51 -2.99
C TYR A 141 0.21 17.99 -4.01
N ARG A 142 0.22 16.69 -4.28
CA ARG A 142 1.03 16.06 -5.34
C ARG A 142 0.44 16.22 -6.74
N GLY A 143 -0.75 16.84 -6.85
CA GLY A 143 -1.45 17.02 -8.10
C GLY A 143 -1.91 15.71 -8.71
N VAL A 144 -2.34 14.74 -7.90
CA VAL A 144 -2.98 13.48 -8.35
C VAL A 144 -4.50 13.63 -8.45
N LEU A 145 -5.08 14.45 -7.56
CA LEU A 145 -6.49 14.82 -7.58
C LEU A 145 -6.58 16.22 -8.20
N TYR A 146 -7.17 16.33 -9.39
CA TYR A 146 -7.37 17.57 -10.15
C TYR A 146 -8.77 17.61 -10.76
#